data_AF-A0A954KW00-F1
#
_entry.id   AF-A0A954KW00-F1
#
_cell.length_a   1.000
_cell.length_b   1.000
_cell.length_c   1.000
_cell.angle_alpha   90.00
_cell.angle_beta   90.00
_cell.angle_gamma   90.00
#
_symmetry.space_group_name_H-M   'P 1'
#
loop_
_entity.id
_entity.type
_entity.pdbx_description
1 polymer ?
#
loop_
_entity_poly.entity_id
_entity_poly.type
_entity_poly.pdbx_seq_one_letter_code
_entity_poly.pdbx_strand_id
1 'polypeptide(L)'
;VSKELGEAAARIEVKDINGHATDALDYVAHRQGFNVVAVGGDKLSRGLTLEGLSVSYFLRASQMYDTLMQMGRWFGYRPGYLDLCRLFTTEDLRRWYRHIALAEVELRREFDRMKEAGLTPRRYGLRIRQHPGGLLVTAMNKMSHSQTQRLSYAGQLVQTAHFSTSAEVTSSNKRAVERFLSLLGQRKKVPRAWLWTDVSADRIVDDLLADYSVAAETWRFQRPEMIEFIRRQNSKGQLANWTVALVDTANGSSFAIADCDVGLAERSPESGTWEDDAIPAIYQTRNANIQSPDHQALDLAEMVLDQSLLDHLLAKRIDEHGDCLFDADESDLLRRCLEEKVTLQDIAERLTKHRKITRSPGVNTSGSRFNGLVVRNLRPSSNGLLLIYPIVPKEREWPLNREPFMGLAFSFPSSHTAMAVEYRVNRVWQDAFQDSDYANDDE
;
A
#
# COMPACT_ATOMS: atom_id res chain seq x y z
N VAL A 1 -33.31 -12.92 29.27
CA VAL A 1 -33.20 -12.64 27.82
C VAL A 1 -34.51 -12.94 27.09
N SER A 2 -34.98 -14.20 26.98
CA SER A 2 -36.21 -14.53 26.23
C SER A 2 -37.49 -13.81 26.71
N LYS A 3 -37.69 -13.65 28.03
CA LYS A 3 -38.83 -12.88 28.59
C LYS A 3 -38.78 -11.37 28.28
N GLU A 4 -37.59 -10.79 28.30
CA GLU A 4 -37.35 -9.36 28.06
C GLU A 4 -37.41 -9.00 26.57
N LEU A 5 -37.23 -9.99 25.69
CA LEU A 5 -37.18 -9.81 24.23
C LEU A 5 -38.53 -9.35 23.68
N GLY A 6 -39.63 -9.90 24.20
CA GLY A 6 -40.99 -9.50 23.82
C GLY A 6 -41.29 -8.06 24.22
N GLU A 7 -40.93 -7.66 25.44
CA GLU A 7 -41.13 -6.28 25.91
C GLU A 7 -40.23 -5.28 25.18
N ALA A 8 -38.99 -5.65 24.87
CA ALA A 8 -38.08 -4.81 24.10
C ALA A 8 -38.53 -4.65 22.64
N ALA A 9 -38.93 -5.76 21.99
CA ALA A 9 -39.41 -5.74 20.61
C ALA A 9 -40.73 -4.98 20.46
N ALA A 10 -41.63 -5.06 21.45
CA ALA A 10 -42.90 -4.33 21.45
C ALA A 10 -42.72 -2.80 21.48
N ARG A 11 -41.56 -2.30 21.93
CA ARG A 11 -41.22 -0.87 21.94
C ARG A 11 -40.60 -0.38 20.63
N ILE A 12 -40.36 -1.28 19.67
CA ILE A 12 -39.75 -0.91 18.38
C ILE A 12 -40.83 -0.35 17.46
N GLU A 13 -40.63 0.88 17.01
CA GLU A 13 -41.47 1.51 16.00
C GLU A 13 -40.79 1.46 14.63
N VAL A 14 -41.55 1.12 13.58
CA VAL A 14 -41.08 1.25 12.20
C VAL A 14 -41.47 2.63 11.68
N LYS A 15 -40.51 3.39 11.15
CA LYS A 15 -40.73 4.73 10.61
C LYS A 15 -40.23 4.81 9.17
N ASP A 16 -41.12 5.18 8.26
CA ASP A 16 -40.76 5.50 6.87
C ASP A 16 -40.34 6.96 6.74
N ILE A 17 -39.13 7.20 6.23
CA ILE A 17 -38.53 8.52 6.09
C ILE A 17 -38.49 8.92 4.61
N ASN A 18 -39.58 9.56 4.13
CA ASN A 18 -39.76 9.99 2.74
C ASN A 18 -39.91 11.53 2.58
N GLY A 19 -39.85 12.01 1.33
CA GLY A 19 -39.53 13.37 0.86
C GLY A 19 -40.16 14.59 1.57
N HIS A 20 -41.28 14.48 2.28
CA HIS A 20 -41.98 15.61 2.90
C HIS A 20 -42.05 15.61 4.44
N ALA A 21 -41.55 14.57 5.13
CA ALA A 21 -41.60 14.53 6.59
C ALA A 21 -40.43 15.33 7.21
N THR A 22 -40.76 16.38 7.96
CA THR A 22 -39.81 17.19 8.76
C THR A 22 -39.62 16.63 10.17
N ASP A 23 -40.51 15.73 10.62
CA ASP A 23 -40.61 15.23 12.01
C ASP A 23 -40.46 13.69 12.15
N ALA A 24 -39.63 13.04 11.33
CA ALA A 24 -39.59 11.57 11.34
C ALA A 24 -38.92 10.96 12.59
N LEU A 25 -38.04 11.69 13.28
CA LEU A 25 -37.27 11.20 14.44
C LEU A 25 -37.05 12.34 15.46
N ASP A 26 -38.04 12.58 16.32
CA ASP A 26 -37.91 13.55 17.42
C ASP A 26 -37.31 12.90 18.68
N TYR A 27 -35.98 12.95 18.78
CA TYR A 27 -35.24 12.49 19.94
C TYR A 27 -35.46 13.38 21.19
N VAL A 28 -35.90 14.63 21.03
CA VAL A 28 -36.11 15.58 22.14
C VAL A 28 -37.41 15.25 22.88
N ALA A 29 -38.45 14.83 22.17
CA ALA A 29 -39.68 14.31 22.75
C ALA A 29 -39.47 12.95 23.46
N HIS A 30 -38.48 12.16 23.04
CA HIS A 30 -38.24 10.80 23.52
C HIS A 30 -36.96 10.68 24.38
N ARG A 31 -36.84 11.51 25.43
CA ARG A 31 -35.65 11.57 26.30
C ARG A 31 -35.33 10.27 27.05
N GLN A 32 -36.29 9.35 27.20
CA GLN A 32 -36.11 8.06 27.87
C GLN A 32 -35.61 6.94 26.94
N GLY A 33 -35.29 7.28 25.68
CA GLY A 33 -34.82 6.33 24.66
C GLY A 33 -35.91 6.05 23.63
N PHE A 34 -35.47 5.88 22.38
CA PHE A 34 -36.36 5.69 21.24
C PHE A 34 -35.84 4.54 20.38
N ASN A 35 -36.58 3.43 20.33
CA ASN A 35 -36.22 2.23 19.57
C ASN A 35 -36.92 2.26 18.22
N VAL A 36 -36.17 2.49 17.15
CA VAL A 36 -36.77 2.70 15.82
C VAL A 36 -36.07 1.87 14.76
N VAL A 37 -36.88 1.26 13.89
CA VAL A 37 -36.45 0.79 12.57
C VAL A 37 -36.80 1.87 11.57
N ALA A 38 -35.79 2.64 11.17
CA ALA A 38 -35.94 3.68 10.17
C ALA A 38 -35.72 3.09 8.77
N VAL A 39 -36.73 3.20 7.90
CA VAL A 39 -36.67 2.77 6.50
C VAL A 39 -36.75 4.00 5.62
N GLY A 40 -35.84 4.15 4.66
CA GLY A 40 -35.85 5.32 3.79
C GLY A 40 -34.83 5.25 2.66
N GLY A 41 -35.06 6.05 1.62
CA GLY A 41 -34.21 6.13 0.42
C GLY A 41 -33.23 7.30 0.47
N ASP A 42 -33.32 8.22 -0.49
CA ASP A 42 -32.38 9.34 -0.64
C ASP A 42 -32.35 10.32 0.54
N LYS A 43 -33.44 10.46 1.30
CA LYS A 43 -33.50 11.43 2.40
C LYS A 43 -32.71 10.98 3.63
N LEU A 44 -32.64 9.67 3.88
CA LEU A 44 -31.70 9.13 4.85
C LEU A 44 -30.28 9.52 4.41
N SER A 45 -29.97 9.38 3.10
CA SER A 45 -28.62 9.47 2.45
C SER A 45 -27.83 10.75 2.69
N ARG A 46 -28.49 11.84 3.09
CA ARG A 46 -27.88 13.16 3.20
C ARG A 46 -28.34 13.90 4.45
N GLY A 47 -27.39 14.20 5.34
CA GLY A 47 -27.58 15.20 6.40
C GLY A 47 -28.32 14.75 7.66
N LEU A 48 -28.83 13.51 7.72
CA LEU A 48 -29.45 12.97 8.94
C LEU A 48 -28.44 12.20 9.79
N THR A 49 -28.38 12.51 11.09
CA THR A 49 -27.60 11.74 12.07
C THR A 49 -28.56 10.88 12.87
N LEU A 50 -28.44 9.55 12.74
CA LEU A 50 -29.19 8.61 13.56
C LEU A 50 -28.43 8.38 14.88
N GLU A 51 -28.96 8.89 15.98
CA GLU A 51 -28.40 8.65 17.31
C GLU A 51 -28.69 7.21 17.74
N GLY A 52 -27.68 6.53 18.29
CA GLY A 52 -27.82 5.13 18.74
C GLY A 52 -27.90 4.08 17.62
N LEU A 53 -27.65 4.44 16.35
CA LEU A 53 -27.64 3.49 15.24
C LEU A 53 -26.68 2.34 15.53
N SER A 54 -27.21 1.12 15.53
CA SER A 54 -26.45 -0.09 15.85
C SER A 54 -26.60 -1.19 14.79
N VAL A 55 -27.73 -1.23 14.06
CA VAL A 55 -27.97 -2.22 13.02
C VAL A 55 -28.34 -1.52 11.72
N SER A 56 -27.65 -1.87 10.65
CA SER A 56 -27.80 -1.21 9.36
C SER A 56 -27.92 -2.25 8.24
N TYR A 57 -29.00 -2.14 7.46
CA TYR A 57 -29.17 -2.86 6.20
C TYR A 57 -28.87 -1.89 5.07
N PHE A 58 -27.73 -2.07 4.41
CA PHE A 58 -27.19 -1.11 3.46
C PHE A 58 -26.89 -1.80 2.13
N LEU A 59 -27.79 -1.60 1.17
CA LEU A 59 -27.68 -2.19 -0.17
C LEU A 59 -27.35 -1.16 -1.26
N ARG A 60 -27.26 0.12 -0.89
CA ARG A 60 -27.02 1.19 -1.86
C ARG A 60 -25.53 1.26 -2.22
N ALA A 61 -25.23 0.83 -3.43
CA ALA A 61 -23.93 1.00 -4.04
C ALA A 61 -23.75 2.44 -4.56
N SER A 62 -22.58 3.02 -4.32
CA SER A 62 -22.07 4.19 -5.04
C SER A 62 -20.67 3.87 -5.52
N GLN A 63 -20.35 4.25 -6.75
CA GLN A 63 -19.01 4.09 -7.31
C GLN A 63 -18.06 5.23 -6.91
N MET A 64 -18.56 6.21 -6.16
CA MET A 64 -17.80 7.39 -5.76
C MET A 64 -17.24 7.22 -4.35
N TYR A 65 -15.93 7.44 -4.22
CA TYR A 65 -15.17 7.25 -2.98
C TYR A 65 -15.67 8.17 -1.85
N ASP A 66 -15.81 9.47 -2.14
CA ASP A 66 -16.32 10.46 -1.18
C ASP A 66 -17.73 10.11 -0.72
N THR A 67 -18.57 9.62 -1.63
CA THR A 67 -19.94 9.22 -1.32
C THR A 67 -19.95 7.98 -0.43
N LEU A 68 -19.16 6.95 -0.74
CA LEU A 68 -19.05 5.77 0.12
C LEU A 68 -18.51 6.13 1.51
N MET A 69 -17.46 6.96 1.59
CA MET A 69 -16.93 7.45 2.88
C MET A 69 -17.98 8.23 3.67
N GLN A 70 -18.75 9.11 3.02
CA GLN A 70 -19.84 9.84 3.65
C GLN A 70 -20.94 8.90 4.14
N MET A 71 -21.27 7.86 3.36
CA MET A 71 -22.26 6.84 3.70
C MET A 71 -21.79 5.89 4.80
N GLY A 72 -20.47 5.73 5.01
CA GLY A 72 -19.90 4.93 6.11
C GLY A 72 -20.33 5.42 7.50
N ARG A 73 -20.88 6.64 7.61
CA ARG A 73 -21.50 7.15 8.84
C ARG A 73 -22.71 6.32 9.29
N TRP A 74 -23.26 5.50 8.40
CA TRP A 74 -24.41 4.65 8.68
C TRP A 74 -24.05 3.28 9.21
N PHE A 75 -22.79 3.05 9.55
CA PHE A 75 -22.39 1.79 10.16
C PHE A 75 -22.67 1.76 11.66
N GLY A 76 -23.13 2.88 12.22
CA GLY A 76 -23.53 2.95 13.62
C GLY A 76 -22.34 3.01 14.59
N TYR A 77 -21.16 3.44 14.12
CA TYR A 77 -19.98 3.47 14.98
C TYR A 77 -20.17 4.45 16.15
N ARG A 78 -20.30 3.91 17.36
CA ARG A 78 -20.30 4.68 18.61
C ARG A 78 -19.31 4.03 19.60
N PRO A 79 -18.38 4.79 20.17
CA PRO A 79 -17.47 4.28 21.20
C PRO A 79 -18.26 3.59 22.33
N GLY A 80 -17.86 2.38 22.69
CA GLY A 80 -18.51 1.59 23.74
C GLY A 80 -19.63 0.65 23.29
N TYR A 81 -20.07 0.69 22.03
CA TYR A 81 -21.16 -0.16 21.48
C TYR A 81 -20.76 -0.94 20.22
N LEU A 82 -19.45 -1.09 19.99
CA LEU A 82 -18.91 -1.75 18.79
C LEU A 82 -19.31 -3.23 18.68
N ASP A 83 -19.46 -3.90 19.82
CA ASP A 83 -19.90 -5.29 19.94
C ASP A 83 -21.35 -5.51 19.47
N LEU A 84 -22.18 -4.46 19.52
CA LEU A 84 -23.58 -4.48 19.09
C LEU A 84 -23.77 -4.04 17.63
N CYS A 85 -22.75 -3.44 17.01
CA CYS A 85 -22.85 -2.95 15.65
C CYS A 85 -23.00 -4.10 14.63
N ARG A 86 -23.98 -4.04 13.74
CA ARG A 86 -24.21 -5.02 12.67
C ARG A 86 -24.47 -4.33 11.34
N LEU A 87 -23.72 -4.71 10.31
CA LEU A 87 -23.87 -4.21 8.95
C LEU A 87 -24.23 -5.37 8.02
N PHE A 88 -25.40 -5.30 7.41
CA PHE A 88 -25.85 -6.23 6.37
C PHE A 88 -25.74 -5.52 5.03
N THR A 89 -24.92 -6.05 4.12
CA THR A 89 -24.60 -5.42 2.83
C THR A 89 -24.23 -6.46 1.78
N THR A 90 -24.01 -6.04 0.54
CA THR A 90 -23.58 -6.92 -0.56
C THR A 90 -22.06 -7.18 -0.52
N GLU A 91 -21.63 -8.27 -1.13
CA GLU A 91 -20.20 -8.64 -1.17
C GLU A 91 -19.34 -7.58 -1.88
N ASP A 92 -19.86 -6.95 -2.93
CA ASP A 92 -19.17 -5.86 -3.65
C ASP A 92 -18.97 -4.62 -2.76
N LEU A 93 -20.00 -4.21 -2.03
CA LEU A 93 -19.90 -3.10 -1.08
C LEU A 93 -18.92 -3.42 0.03
N ARG A 94 -18.94 -4.65 0.57
CA ARG A 94 -17.97 -5.12 1.55
C ARG A 94 -16.54 -5.00 1.02
N ARG A 95 -16.30 -5.41 -0.23
CA ARG A 95 -15.00 -5.31 -0.90
C ARG A 95 -14.55 -3.86 -1.06
N TRP A 96 -15.44 -2.96 -1.48
CA TRP A 96 -15.13 -1.53 -1.64
C TRP A 96 -14.86 -0.83 -0.30
N TYR A 97 -15.66 -1.08 0.74
CA TYR A 97 -15.41 -0.51 2.06
C TYR A 97 -14.12 -1.02 2.70
N ARG A 98 -13.82 -2.32 2.52
CA ARG A 98 -12.51 -2.87 2.90
C ARG A 98 -11.37 -2.16 2.17
N HIS A 99 -11.55 -1.91 0.88
CA HIS A 99 -10.58 -1.17 0.09
C HIS A 99 -10.37 0.28 0.60
N ILE A 100 -11.46 1.00 0.88
CA ILE A 100 -11.42 2.37 1.43
C ILE A 100 -10.71 2.39 2.79
N ALA A 101 -11.02 1.45 3.68
CA ALA A 101 -10.40 1.37 5.01
C ALA A 101 -8.89 1.11 4.91
N LEU A 102 -8.46 0.21 4.02
CA LEU A 102 -7.05 -0.04 3.76
C LEU A 102 -6.36 1.22 3.20
N ALA A 103 -6.96 1.88 2.22
CA ALA A 103 -6.43 3.13 1.65
C ALA A 103 -6.31 4.23 2.71
N GLU A 104 -7.27 4.36 3.63
CA GLU A 104 -7.21 5.31 4.74
C GLU A 104 -6.08 4.99 5.72
N VAL A 105 -5.94 3.72 6.14
CA VAL A 105 -4.85 3.28 7.03
C VAL A 105 -3.49 3.53 6.38
N GLU A 106 -3.36 3.25 5.08
CA GLU A 106 -2.15 3.52 4.34
C GLU A 106 -1.86 5.02 4.20
N LEU A 107 -2.87 5.85 3.95
CA LEU A 107 -2.73 7.31 3.92
C LEU A 107 -2.27 7.85 5.29
N ARG A 108 -2.82 7.32 6.39
CA ARG A 108 -2.36 7.64 7.75
C ARG A 108 -0.88 7.29 7.94
N ARG A 109 -0.45 6.12 7.46
CA ARG A 109 0.98 5.77 7.47
C ARG A 109 1.84 6.68 6.59
N GLU A 110 1.32 7.16 5.46
CA GLU A 110 2.03 8.17 4.66
C GLU A 110 2.15 9.50 5.42
N PHE A 111 1.14 9.91 6.17
CA PHE A 111 1.25 11.06 7.07
C PHE A 111 2.27 10.82 8.18
N ASP A 112 2.31 9.63 8.75
CA ASP A 112 3.32 9.26 9.76
C ASP A 112 4.72 9.31 9.15
N ARG A 113 4.93 8.74 7.95
CA ARG A 113 6.20 8.83 7.21
C ARG A 113 6.58 10.25 6.85
N MET A 114 5.60 11.08 6.47
CA MET A 114 5.82 12.50 6.19
C MET A 114 6.29 13.23 7.44
N LYS A 115 5.62 13.00 8.57
CA LYS A 115 5.97 13.56 9.87
C LYS A 115 7.36 13.09 10.29
N GLU A 116 7.63 11.78 10.19
CA GLU A 116 8.94 11.18 10.46
C GLU A 116 10.02 11.75 9.54
N ALA A 117 9.67 12.10 8.30
CA ALA A 117 10.54 12.71 7.30
C ALA A 117 10.64 14.24 7.46
N GLY A 118 9.93 14.86 8.41
CA GLY A 118 9.92 16.30 8.66
C GLY A 118 9.52 17.14 7.44
N LEU A 119 8.78 16.53 6.52
CA LEU A 119 8.32 17.18 5.30
C LEU A 119 6.93 17.77 5.55
N THR A 120 6.63 18.92 4.95
CA THR A 120 5.27 19.48 4.94
C THR A 120 4.42 18.77 3.89
N PRO A 121 3.08 18.77 3.95
CA PRO A 121 2.24 18.14 2.92
C PRO A 121 2.55 18.60 1.49
N ARG A 122 2.90 19.88 1.34
CA ARG A 122 3.33 20.48 0.07
C ARG A 122 4.68 19.94 -0.42
N ARG A 123 5.61 19.60 0.49
CA ARG A 123 6.96 19.08 0.20
C ARG A 123 7.02 17.55 0.11
N TYR A 124 6.19 16.84 0.87
CA TYR A 124 6.08 15.38 0.82
C TYR A 124 5.37 14.91 -0.45
N GLY A 125 4.56 15.80 -1.04
CA GLY A 125 3.75 15.45 -2.19
C GLY A 125 2.74 14.38 -1.82
N LEU A 126 1.85 14.67 -0.85
CA LEU A 126 0.60 13.92 -0.66
C LEU A 126 -0.30 14.14 -1.88
N ARG A 127 0.14 13.64 -3.04
CA ARG A 127 -0.69 13.44 -4.20
C ARG A 127 -1.54 12.24 -3.82
N ILE A 128 -2.72 12.52 -3.28
CA ILE A 128 -3.80 11.55 -3.07
C ILE A 128 -4.02 10.89 -4.43
N ARG A 129 -3.35 9.75 -4.66
CA ARG A 129 -3.43 8.98 -5.89
C ARG A 129 -4.83 8.42 -5.95
N GLN A 130 -5.54 8.66 -7.05
CA GLN A 130 -6.81 7.99 -7.28
C GLN A 130 -6.56 6.50 -7.45
N HIS A 131 -7.39 5.72 -6.78
CA HIS A 131 -7.32 4.27 -6.74
C HIS A 131 -7.38 3.68 -8.16
N PRO A 132 -6.49 2.74 -8.55
CA PRO A 132 -6.53 2.10 -9.87
C PRO A 132 -7.78 1.25 -10.15
N GLY A 133 -8.59 0.94 -9.13
CA GLY A 133 -9.80 0.11 -9.26
C GLY A 133 -11.10 0.87 -9.54
N GLY A 134 -11.05 2.04 -10.20
CA GLY A 134 -12.25 2.73 -10.73
C GLY A 134 -13.09 3.50 -9.72
N LEU A 135 -12.65 3.64 -8.46
CA LEU A 135 -13.31 4.47 -7.45
C LEU A 135 -12.91 5.94 -7.65
N LEU A 136 -13.83 6.71 -8.23
CA LEU A 136 -13.64 8.14 -8.48
C LEU A 136 -13.72 8.91 -7.16
N VAL A 137 -12.71 9.74 -6.91
CA VAL A 137 -12.65 10.58 -5.69
C VAL A 137 -13.77 11.63 -5.68
N THR A 138 -14.25 12.12 -6.82
CA THR A 138 -15.35 13.11 -6.90
C THR A 138 -16.22 12.97 -8.17
N ALA A 139 -17.37 13.66 -8.20
CA ALA A 139 -18.38 13.55 -9.28
C ALA A 139 -17.85 14.12 -10.60
N MET A 140 -18.12 13.43 -11.72
CA MET A 140 -17.63 13.82 -13.05
C MET A 140 -18.05 15.23 -13.49
N ASN A 141 -19.19 15.74 -12.99
CA ASN A 141 -19.70 17.07 -13.37
C ASN A 141 -18.90 18.22 -12.73
N LYS A 142 -18.04 17.92 -11.75
CA LYS A 142 -17.01 18.83 -11.23
C LYS A 142 -15.61 18.53 -11.81
N MET A 143 -15.50 17.54 -12.70
CA MET A 143 -14.28 17.08 -13.36
C MET A 143 -14.34 17.32 -14.87
N SER A 144 -14.62 18.56 -15.28
CA SER A 144 -14.80 18.94 -16.70
C SER A 144 -13.57 18.74 -17.60
N HIS A 145 -12.46 18.19 -17.13
CA HIS A 145 -11.34 17.74 -17.96
C HIS A 145 -10.93 16.35 -17.50
N SER A 146 -10.96 15.34 -18.38
CA SER A 146 -10.33 14.05 -18.09
C SER A 146 -8.83 14.28 -17.86
N GLN A 147 -8.40 14.34 -16.60
CA GLN A 147 -6.99 14.51 -16.30
C GLN A 147 -6.31 13.15 -16.38
N THR A 148 -5.46 12.99 -17.40
CA THR A 148 -4.43 11.95 -17.45
C THR A 148 -3.62 12.02 -16.16
N GLN A 149 -3.60 10.94 -15.37
CA GLN A 149 -2.85 10.93 -14.11
C GLN A 149 -1.43 10.44 -14.33
N ARG A 150 -0.48 11.10 -13.66
CA ARG A 150 0.95 10.82 -13.73
C ARG A 150 1.37 10.00 -12.50
N LEU A 151 1.66 8.72 -12.70
CA LEU A 151 2.20 7.81 -11.68
C LEU A 151 3.73 7.82 -11.74
N SER A 152 4.39 8.03 -10.60
CA SER A 152 5.84 7.90 -10.48
C SER A 152 6.20 7.02 -9.30
N TYR A 153 7.09 6.05 -9.49
CA TYR A 153 7.60 5.22 -8.40
C TYR A 153 8.91 5.76 -7.79
N ALA A 154 9.41 6.90 -8.27
CA ALA A 154 10.65 7.49 -7.77
C ALA A 154 10.62 7.74 -6.25
N GLY A 155 11.67 7.30 -5.55
CA GLY A 155 11.80 7.41 -4.10
C GLY A 155 10.82 6.54 -3.31
N GLN A 156 10.08 5.64 -3.95
CA GLN A 156 9.08 4.78 -3.30
C GLN A 156 9.59 3.37 -3.03
N LEU A 157 9.00 2.76 -2.01
CA LEU A 157 9.06 1.31 -1.78
C LEU A 157 7.72 0.71 -2.20
N VAL A 158 7.74 -0.13 -3.23
CA VAL A 158 6.54 -0.81 -3.75
C VAL A 158 6.64 -2.29 -3.45
N GLN A 159 5.58 -2.91 -2.95
CA GLN A 159 5.60 -4.29 -2.46
C GLN A 159 4.37 -5.07 -2.90
N THR A 160 4.53 -6.36 -3.17
CA THR A 160 3.41 -7.32 -3.23
C THR A 160 3.00 -7.67 -1.81
N ALA A 161 1.74 -7.40 -1.45
CA ALA A 161 1.23 -7.65 -0.10
C ALA A 161 0.01 -8.57 -0.05
N HIS A 162 -0.57 -8.89 -1.22
CA HIS A 162 -1.67 -9.82 -1.37
C HIS A 162 -1.22 -10.97 -2.27
N PHE A 163 -1.44 -12.19 -1.80
CA PHE A 163 -0.98 -13.42 -2.45
C PHE A 163 -2.16 -14.35 -2.65
N SER A 164 -2.34 -14.86 -3.86
CA SER A 164 -3.31 -15.94 -4.08
C SER A 164 -2.84 -17.20 -3.38
N THR A 165 -3.72 -17.86 -2.64
CA THR A 165 -3.43 -19.13 -1.95
C THR A 165 -3.66 -20.36 -2.83
N SER A 166 -4.02 -20.14 -4.11
CA SER A 166 -4.04 -21.17 -5.15
C SER A 166 -2.64 -21.77 -5.31
N ALA A 167 -2.58 -23.10 -5.32
CA ALA A 167 -1.33 -23.83 -5.53
C ALA A 167 -0.78 -23.53 -6.92
N GLU A 168 -1.64 -23.44 -7.94
CA GLU A 168 -1.26 -23.13 -9.31
C GLU A 168 -0.57 -21.78 -9.44
N VAL A 169 -1.14 -20.73 -8.82
CA VAL A 169 -0.56 -19.37 -8.84
C VAL A 169 0.72 -19.31 -8.04
N THR A 170 0.75 -19.93 -6.85
CA THR A 170 1.94 -19.97 -5.98
C THR A 170 3.11 -20.65 -6.68
N SER A 171 2.87 -21.82 -7.28
CA SER A 171 3.88 -22.57 -8.04
C SER A 171 4.31 -21.87 -9.32
N SER A 172 3.40 -21.20 -10.02
CA SER A 172 3.74 -20.39 -11.19
C SER A 172 4.70 -19.25 -10.82
N ASN A 173 4.38 -18.51 -9.74
CA ASN A 173 5.21 -17.39 -9.28
C ASN A 173 6.57 -17.85 -8.77
N LYS A 174 6.62 -18.96 -8.03
CA LYS A 174 7.89 -19.58 -7.63
C LYS A 174 8.73 -19.94 -8.84
N ARG A 175 8.16 -20.64 -9.82
CA ARG A 175 8.87 -21.02 -11.04
C ARG A 175 9.38 -19.81 -11.83
N ALA A 176 8.59 -18.73 -11.90
CA ALA A 176 9.01 -17.48 -12.53
C ALA A 176 10.25 -16.89 -11.82
N VAL A 177 10.24 -16.82 -10.49
CA VAL A 177 11.40 -16.37 -9.70
C VAL A 177 12.60 -17.29 -9.88
N GLU A 178 12.40 -18.61 -9.85
CA GLU A 178 13.51 -19.57 -9.99
C GLU A 178 14.18 -19.49 -11.35
N ARG A 179 13.39 -19.40 -12.44
CA ARG A 179 13.91 -19.18 -13.79
C ARG A 179 14.68 -17.87 -13.86
N PHE A 180 14.08 -16.78 -13.38
CA PHE A 180 14.71 -15.46 -13.36
C PHE A 180 16.06 -15.49 -12.65
N LEU A 181 16.13 -15.99 -11.41
CA LEU A 181 17.37 -16.04 -10.63
C LEU A 181 18.44 -16.92 -11.28
N SER A 182 18.04 -18.02 -11.93
CA SER A 182 18.97 -18.91 -12.64
C SER A 182 19.63 -18.24 -13.85
N LEU A 183 19.00 -17.21 -14.44
CA LEU A 183 19.53 -16.45 -15.58
C LEU A 183 20.51 -15.33 -15.17
N LEU A 184 20.57 -14.94 -13.89
CA LEU A 184 21.37 -13.81 -13.43
C LEU A 184 22.87 -14.12 -13.27
N GLY A 185 23.28 -15.39 -13.36
CA GLY A 185 24.68 -15.78 -13.28
C GLY A 185 25.27 -15.71 -11.86
N GLN A 186 26.36 -14.97 -11.68
CA GLN A 186 27.15 -14.99 -10.45
C GLN A 186 26.38 -14.38 -9.27
N ARG A 187 26.31 -15.14 -8.16
CA ARG A 187 25.68 -14.72 -6.91
C ARG A 187 26.70 -14.61 -5.78
N LYS A 188 26.45 -13.70 -4.84
CA LYS A 188 27.24 -13.52 -3.62
C LYS A 188 26.37 -13.78 -2.39
N LYS A 189 26.85 -14.62 -1.46
CA LYS A 189 26.21 -14.78 -0.16
C LYS A 189 26.63 -13.63 0.76
N VAL A 190 25.65 -12.94 1.33
CA VAL A 190 25.84 -11.93 2.37
C VAL A 190 25.02 -12.30 3.60
N PRO A 191 25.25 -11.69 4.77
CA PRO A 191 24.38 -11.90 5.91
C PRO A 191 22.92 -11.64 5.53
N ARG A 192 22.08 -12.67 5.69
CA ARG A 192 20.63 -12.63 5.46
C ARG A 192 20.16 -12.45 4.00
N ALA A 193 21.03 -12.63 3.00
CA ALA A 193 20.59 -12.63 1.60
C ALA A 193 21.59 -13.29 0.64
N TRP A 194 21.11 -13.68 -0.53
CA TRP A 194 21.92 -13.89 -1.73
C TRP A 194 21.76 -12.68 -2.65
N LEU A 195 22.86 -12.12 -3.16
CA LEU A 195 22.87 -10.93 -4.01
C LEU A 195 23.34 -11.24 -5.42
N TRP A 196 22.68 -10.60 -6.38
CA TRP A 196 23.13 -10.43 -7.76
C TRP A 196 23.22 -8.93 -8.03
N THR A 197 24.36 -8.46 -8.51
CA THR A 197 24.59 -7.06 -8.87
C THR A 197 24.59 -6.90 -10.39
N ASP A 198 24.49 -5.65 -10.85
CA ASP A 198 24.61 -5.30 -12.27
C ASP A 198 23.57 -6.00 -13.18
N VAL A 199 22.38 -6.26 -12.62
CA VAL A 199 21.26 -6.85 -13.35
C VAL A 199 20.59 -5.75 -14.18
N SER A 200 20.51 -5.93 -15.50
CA SER A 200 19.86 -4.92 -16.37
C SER A 200 18.36 -4.81 -16.10
N ALA A 201 17.79 -3.63 -16.31
CA ALA A 201 16.34 -3.40 -16.24
C ALA A 201 15.51 -4.40 -17.07
N ASP A 202 16.00 -4.79 -18.25
CA ASP A 202 15.28 -5.69 -19.16
C ASP A 202 15.10 -7.08 -18.52
N ARG A 203 16.09 -7.59 -17.79
CA ARG A 203 15.95 -8.83 -17.00
C ARG A 203 14.86 -8.72 -15.94
N ILE A 204 14.72 -7.57 -15.28
CA ILE A 204 13.67 -7.35 -14.28
C ILE A 204 12.29 -7.37 -14.95
N VAL A 205 12.16 -6.71 -16.09
CA VAL A 205 10.88 -6.52 -16.78
C VAL A 205 10.46 -7.78 -17.54
N ASP A 206 11.33 -8.31 -18.39
CA ASP A 206 11.00 -9.34 -19.36
C ASP A 206 11.13 -10.75 -18.77
N ASP A 207 12.06 -11.00 -17.86
CA ASP A 207 12.28 -12.35 -17.30
C ASP A 207 11.57 -12.60 -15.95
N LEU A 208 11.24 -11.54 -15.20
CA LEU A 208 10.51 -11.66 -13.92
C LEU A 208 9.09 -11.12 -14.03
N LEU A 209 8.93 -9.82 -14.31
CA LEU A 209 7.62 -9.17 -14.24
C LEU A 209 6.67 -9.65 -15.34
N ALA A 210 7.16 -10.14 -16.49
CA ALA A 210 6.31 -10.68 -17.55
C ALA A 210 5.53 -11.94 -17.13
N ASP A 211 6.14 -12.80 -16.30
CA ASP A 211 5.58 -14.09 -15.89
C ASP A 211 4.98 -14.09 -14.47
N TYR A 212 5.27 -13.06 -13.68
CA TYR A 212 4.81 -12.97 -12.30
C TYR A 212 3.34 -12.54 -12.21
N SER A 213 2.53 -13.35 -11.52
CA SER A 213 1.10 -13.11 -11.30
C SER A 213 0.85 -12.41 -9.97
N VAL A 214 0.02 -11.36 -10.01
CA VAL A 214 -0.28 -10.51 -8.85
C VAL A 214 -1.77 -10.62 -8.55
N ALA A 215 -2.15 -10.73 -7.27
CA ALA A 215 -3.55 -10.62 -6.88
C ALA A 215 -4.10 -9.23 -7.25
N ALA A 216 -5.31 -9.18 -7.81
CA ALA A 216 -5.95 -7.94 -8.30
C ALA A 216 -6.08 -6.87 -7.20
N GLU A 217 -6.11 -7.27 -5.94
CA GLU A 217 -6.15 -6.42 -4.75
C GLU A 217 -4.83 -5.65 -4.49
N THR A 218 -3.72 -6.01 -5.14
CA THR A 218 -2.40 -5.38 -4.92
C THR A 218 -2.27 -4.06 -5.68
N TRP A 219 -3.07 -3.07 -5.30
CA TRP A 219 -3.19 -1.81 -6.04
C TRP A 219 -1.90 -0.97 -6.11
N ARG A 220 -0.99 -1.10 -5.12
CA ARG A 220 0.32 -0.40 -5.14
C ARG A 220 1.28 -0.98 -6.18
N PHE A 221 1.08 -2.25 -6.54
CA PHE A 221 1.87 -2.98 -7.51
C PHE A 221 1.02 -3.23 -8.76
N GLN A 222 0.93 -2.22 -9.62
CA GLN A 222 0.32 -2.40 -10.94
C GLN A 222 1.41 -2.77 -11.93
N ARG A 223 1.40 -4.04 -12.34
CA ARG A 223 2.46 -4.65 -13.16
C ARG A 223 2.68 -3.90 -14.48
N PRO A 224 1.65 -3.56 -15.28
CA PRO A 224 1.86 -2.84 -16.55
C PRO A 224 2.51 -1.46 -16.36
N GLU A 225 2.03 -0.69 -15.39
CA GLU A 225 2.51 0.66 -15.10
C GLU A 225 3.92 0.65 -14.50
N MET A 226 4.25 -0.36 -13.69
CA MET A 226 5.61 -0.55 -13.19
C MET A 226 6.58 -0.90 -14.31
N ILE A 227 6.20 -1.82 -15.20
CA ILE A 227 6.98 -2.17 -16.39
C ILE A 227 7.26 -0.92 -17.24
N GLU A 228 6.21 -0.15 -17.53
CA GLU A 228 6.34 1.09 -18.31
C GLU A 228 7.22 2.12 -17.58
N PHE A 229 7.09 2.26 -16.26
CA PHE A 229 7.91 3.19 -15.49
C PHE A 229 9.39 2.83 -15.55
N ILE A 230 9.72 1.54 -15.37
CA ILE A 230 11.09 1.04 -15.43
C ILE A 230 11.66 1.28 -16.83
N ARG A 231 10.92 0.94 -17.89
CA ARG A 231 11.35 1.16 -19.28
C ARG A 231 11.59 2.64 -19.59
N ARG A 232 10.67 3.54 -19.17
CA ARG A 232 10.85 4.99 -19.33
C ARG A 232 12.09 5.52 -18.60
N GLN A 233 12.32 5.06 -17.37
CA GLN A 233 13.52 5.46 -16.63
C GLN A 233 14.79 4.94 -17.32
N ASN A 234 14.78 3.68 -17.77
CA ASN A 234 15.93 3.06 -18.43
C ASN A 234 16.32 3.80 -19.71
N SER A 235 15.34 4.31 -20.47
CA SER A 235 15.60 5.15 -21.66
C SER A 235 16.38 6.45 -21.37
N LYS A 236 16.44 6.88 -20.10
CA LYS A 236 17.20 8.03 -19.61
C LYS A 236 18.45 7.65 -18.80
N GLY A 237 18.86 6.37 -18.83
CA GLY A 237 19.96 5.86 -18.02
C GLY A 237 19.64 5.75 -16.51
N GLN A 238 18.37 5.87 -16.12
CA GLN A 238 17.90 5.64 -14.75
C GLN A 238 17.40 4.20 -14.60
N LEU A 239 17.54 3.61 -13.42
CA LEU A 239 17.20 2.18 -13.19
C LEU A 239 17.86 1.21 -14.18
N ALA A 240 18.98 1.58 -14.79
CA ALA A 240 19.70 0.75 -15.74
C ALA A 240 20.27 -0.51 -15.08
N ASN A 241 20.73 -0.37 -13.83
CA ASN A 241 21.35 -1.44 -13.06
C ASN A 241 20.50 -1.78 -11.84
N TRP A 242 20.38 -3.05 -11.53
CA TRP A 242 19.63 -3.54 -10.38
C TRP A 242 20.50 -4.43 -9.52
N THR A 243 20.36 -4.25 -8.22
CA THR A 243 20.73 -5.29 -7.25
C THR A 243 19.49 -6.12 -6.98
N VAL A 244 19.59 -7.43 -7.14
CA VAL A 244 18.56 -8.39 -6.77
C VAL A 244 19.02 -9.10 -5.51
N ALA A 245 18.17 -9.12 -4.47
CA ALA A 245 18.45 -9.81 -3.24
C ALA A 245 17.37 -10.87 -2.97
N LEU A 246 17.76 -12.14 -2.95
CA LEU A 246 16.93 -13.21 -2.38
C LEU A 246 17.17 -13.24 -0.86
N VAL A 247 16.18 -12.79 -0.10
CA VAL A 247 16.30 -12.65 1.36
C VAL A 247 16.30 -14.02 2.02
N ASP A 248 17.22 -14.18 2.96
CA ASP A 248 17.39 -15.34 3.81
C ASP A 248 17.18 -14.90 5.26
N THR A 249 16.02 -15.20 5.84
CA THR A 249 15.70 -14.72 7.19
C THR A 249 16.43 -15.47 8.29
N ALA A 250 17.08 -16.61 7.97
CA ALA A 250 17.78 -17.52 8.89
C ALA A 250 16.95 -17.99 10.10
N ASN A 251 15.62 -17.87 10.03
CA ASN A 251 14.71 -18.23 11.11
C ASN A 251 13.76 -19.35 10.66
N GLY A 252 13.84 -20.51 11.31
CA GLY A 252 12.88 -21.61 11.09
C GLY A 252 13.24 -22.51 9.93
N SER A 253 12.24 -22.87 9.12
CA SER A 253 12.37 -23.79 7.99
C SER A 253 13.07 -23.11 6.81
N SER A 254 13.91 -23.86 6.10
CA SER A 254 14.53 -23.43 4.85
C SER A 254 13.82 -24.04 3.64
N PHE A 255 13.93 -23.36 2.51
CA PHE A 255 13.36 -23.81 1.25
C PHE A 255 14.33 -23.49 0.11
N ALA A 256 14.52 -24.45 -0.80
CA ALA A 256 15.39 -24.26 -1.95
C ALA A 256 14.70 -23.40 -3.03
N ILE A 257 15.32 -22.29 -3.39
CA ILE A 257 14.90 -21.39 -4.47
C ILE A 257 16.10 -21.17 -5.40
N ALA A 258 16.04 -21.63 -6.65
CA ALA A 258 17.12 -21.52 -7.65
C ALA A 258 18.50 -21.95 -7.10
N ASP A 259 18.56 -23.16 -6.55
CA ASP A 259 19.75 -23.77 -5.90
C ASP A 259 20.31 -22.97 -4.71
N CYS A 260 19.52 -22.06 -4.14
CA CYS A 260 19.84 -21.34 -2.92
C CYS A 260 18.94 -21.85 -1.81
N ASP A 261 19.53 -22.46 -0.78
CA ASP A 261 18.79 -22.74 0.45
C ASP A 261 18.64 -21.43 1.24
N VAL A 262 17.40 -21.06 1.54
CA VAL A 262 17.07 -19.78 2.20
C VAL A 262 15.99 -19.97 3.26
N GLY A 263 16.15 -19.30 4.39
CA GLY A 263 15.13 -19.25 5.44
C GLY A 263 13.89 -18.49 5.01
N LEU A 264 12.72 -18.97 5.43
CA LEU A 264 11.42 -18.41 5.10
C LEU A 264 11.08 -17.18 5.95
N ALA A 265 10.48 -16.17 5.34
CA ALA A 265 10.04 -14.95 6.00
C ALA A 265 8.63 -15.11 6.57
N GLU A 266 8.52 -15.28 7.88
CA GLU A 266 7.23 -15.32 8.56
C GLU A 266 6.56 -13.93 8.60
N ARG A 267 5.32 -13.84 8.13
CA ARG A 267 4.53 -12.60 8.17
C ARG A 267 3.14 -12.85 8.76
N SER A 268 2.76 -12.07 9.77
CA SER A 268 1.41 -12.16 10.30
C SER A 268 0.39 -11.75 9.24
N PRO A 269 -0.77 -12.44 9.16
CA PRO A 269 -1.87 -11.97 8.32
C PRO A 269 -2.41 -10.62 8.79
N GLU A 270 -3.04 -9.89 7.87
CA GLU A 270 -3.79 -8.67 8.17
C GLU A 270 -4.96 -9.00 9.10
N SER A 271 -5.20 -8.12 10.08
CA SER A 271 -6.21 -8.35 11.11
C SER A 271 -7.60 -8.54 10.48
N GLY A 272 -8.29 -9.61 10.83
CA GLY A 272 -9.62 -9.94 10.32
C GLY A 272 -9.69 -10.48 8.88
N THR A 273 -8.55 -10.77 8.24
CA THR A 273 -8.53 -11.37 6.88
C THR A 273 -8.39 -12.88 6.87
N TRP A 274 -7.99 -13.46 8.00
CA TRP A 274 -7.80 -14.88 8.19
C TRP A 274 -8.23 -15.18 9.63
N GLU A 275 -9.52 -15.38 9.85
CA GLU A 275 -10.12 -15.58 11.20
C GLU A 275 -10.30 -17.06 11.52
N ASP A 276 -10.75 -17.85 10.53
CA ASP A 276 -11.01 -19.29 10.66
C ASP A 276 -9.77 -20.16 10.35
N ASP A 277 -9.88 -21.47 10.61
CA ASP A 277 -8.85 -22.47 10.26
C ASP A 277 -8.75 -22.72 8.75
N ALA A 278 -9.74 -22.30 7.98
CA ALA A 278 -9.73 -22.41 6.52
C ALA A 278 -8.75 -21.40 5.90
N ILE A 279 -7.93 -21.86 4.94
CA ILE A 279 -7.01 -21.00 4.19
C ILE A 279 -7.84 -20.05 3.30
N PRO A 280 -7.73 -18.71 3.44
CA PRO A 280 -8.49 -17.77 2.63
C PRO A 280 -8.02 -17.82 1.17
N ALA A 281 -8.85 -17.41 0.21
CA ALA A 281 -8.46 -17.36 -1.20
C ALA A 281 -7.28 -16.39 -1.47
N ILE A 282 -7.18 -15.32 -0.67
CA ILE A 282 -6.11 -14.33 -0.71
C ILE A 282 -5.51 -14.20 0.68
N TYR A 283 -4.19 -14.38 0.77
CA TYR A 283 -3.40 -14.06 1.96
C TYR A 283 -2.89 -12.62 1.86
N GLN A 284 -3.22 -11.78 2.85
CA GLN A 284 -2.73 -10.41 2.95
C GLN A 284 -1.78 -10.29 4.14
N THR A 285 -0.58 -9.75 3.93
CA THR A 285 0.35 -9.46 5.02
C THR A 285 -0.09 -8.26 5.84
N ARG A 286 0.07 -8.33 7.16
CA ARG A 286 -0.23 -7.22 8.07
C ARG A 286 0.47 -5.94 7.63
N ASN A 287 -0.29 -4.85 7.63
CA ASN A 287 0.17 -3.53 7.23
C ASN A 287 0.65 -3.44 5.77
N ALA A 288 0.27 -4.41 4.93
CA ALA A 288 0.76 -4.54 3.56
C ALA A 288 2.29 -4.49 3.45
N ASN A 289 2.99 -5.08 4.42
CA ASN A 289 4.43 -5.01 4.52
C ASN A 289 5.07 -6.40 4.51
N ILE A 290 5.95 -6.63 3.54
CA ILE A 290 6.71 -7.89 3.43
C ILE A 290 8.18 -7.72 3.83
N GLN A 291 8.73 -6.52 3.75
CA GLN A 291 10.14 -6.30 4.03
C GLN A 291 10.48 -6.07 5.50
N SER A 292 11.76 -6.24 5.83
CA SER A 292 12.41 -5.62 7.00
C SER A 292 13.22 -4.39 6.54
N PRO A 293 13.15 -3.22 7.21
CA PRO A 293 13.70 -1.99 6.64
C PRO A 293 15.21 -2.05 6.41
N ASP A 294 15.92 -2.82 7.23
CA ASP A 294 17.37 -3.00 7.11
C ASP A 294 17.79 -3.66 5.80
N HIS A 295 16.92 -4.49 5.20
CA HIS A 295 17.22 -5.13 3.92
C HIS A 295 17.24 -4.15 2.75
N GLN A 296 16.64 -2.96 2.89
CA GLN A 296 16.71 -1.94 1.84
C GLN A 296 18.11 -1.38 1.64
N ALA A 297 19.03 -1.57 2.60
CA ALA A 297 20.40 -1.07 2.53
C ALA A 297 21.41 -2.16 2.09
N LEU A 298 20.96 -3.35 1.69
CA LEU A 298 21.83 -4.46 1.30
C LEU A 298 22.72 -4.11 0.10
N ASP A 299 22.18 -3.40 -0.88
CA ASP A 299 22.92 -2.98 -2.08
C ASP A 299 23.94 -1.88 -1.82
N LEU A 300 23.78 -1.13 -0.72
CA LEU A 300 24.67 -0.02 -0.36
C LEU A 300 25.93 -0.46 0.39
N ALA A 301 26.00 -1.71 0.84
CA ALA A 301 27.07 -2.22 1.70
C ALA A 301 28.46 -2.21 1.02
N GLU A 302 28.50 -2.32 -0.30
CA GLU A 302 29.73 -2.40 -1.08
C GLU A 302 29.96 -1.15 -1.96
N MET A 303 29.02 -0.20 -1.96
CA MET A 303 29.15 1.05 -2.69
C MET A 303 29.95 2.04 -1.87
N VAL A 304 31.25 2.18 -2.16
CA VAL A 304 32.11 3.18 -1.54
C VAL A 304 31.82 4.56 -2.14
N LEU A 305 31.72 5.58 -1.30
CA LEU A 305 31.53 6.95 -1.76
C LEU A 305 32.80 7.45 -2.47
N ASP A 306 32.67 7.84 -3.74
CA ASP A 306 33.67 8.55 -4.50
C ASP A 306 33.18 9.96 -4.90
N GLN A 307 34.04 10.74 -5.57
CA GLN A 307 33.71 12.11 -5.96
C GLN A 307 32.53 12.16 -6.95
N SER A 308 32.48 11.22 -7.91
CA SER A 308 31.42 11.17 -8.92
C SER A 308 30.06 10.89 -8.28
N LEU A 309 30.03 9.95 -7.33
CA LEU A 309 28.84 9.58 -6.58
C LEU A 309 28.42 10.70 -5.64
N LEU A 310 29.36 11.39 -4.99
CA LEU A 310 29.06 12.56 -4.16
C LEU A 310 28.40 13.66 -4.99
N ASP A 311 28.98 14.01 -6.14
CA ASP A 311 28.43 15.04 -7.03
C ASP A 311 27.02 14.65 -7.50
N HIS A 312 26.81 13.37 -7.84
CA HIS A 312 25.50 12.84 -8.18
C HIS A 312 24.48 12.98 -7.05
N LEU A 313 24.87 12.66 -5.81
CA LEU A 313 24.00 12.77 -4.63
C LEU A 313 23.64 14.22 -4.33
N LEU A 314 24.61 15.12 -4.36
CA LEU A 314 24.39 16.56 -4.11
C LEU A 314 23.62 17.24 -5.25
N ALA A 315 23.63 16.68 -6.46
CA ALA A 315 22.80 17.13 -7.57
C ALA A 315 21.32 16.74 -7.43
N LYS A 316 20.97 15.80 -6.52
CA LYS A 316 19.56 15.44 -6.32
C LYS A 316 18.77 16.60 -5.73
N ARG A 317 17.55 16.77 -6.24
CA ARG A 317 16.56 17.73 -5.77
C ARG A 317 15.31 17.01 -5.26
N ILE A 318 14.50 17.72 -4.50
CA ILE A 318 13.17 17.24 -4.08
C ILE A 318 12.22 17.19 -5.28
N ASP A 319 12.26 18.20 -6.14
CA ASP A 319 11.50 18.29 -7.39
C ASP A 319 12.29 19.07 -8.48
N GLU A 320 11.74 19.18 -9.69
CA GLU A 320 12.39 19.83 -10.85
C GLU A 320 12.77 21.30 -10.63
N HIS A 321 12.14 21.98 -9.68
CA HIS A 321 12.38 23.39 -9.33
C HIS A 321 12.75 23.58 -7.85
N GLY A 322 13.02 22.48 -7.16
CA GLY A 322 12.97 22.41 -5.70
C GLY A 322 14.34 22.50 -5.03
N ASP A 323 14.29 22.51 -3.70
CA ASP A 323 15.48 22.52 -2.85
C ASP A 323 16.33 21.25 -3.04
N CYS A 324 17.60 21.34 -2.64
CA CYS A 324 18.48 20.18 -2.53
C CYS A 324 17.85 19.07 -1.68
N LEU A 325 18.04 17.82 -2.10
CA LEU A 325 17.50 16.66 -1.38
C LEU A 325 18.14 16.48 0.01
N PHE A 326 19.39 16.90 0.14
CA PHE A 326 20.16 16.95 1.37
C PHE A 326 20.29 18.41 1.79
N ASP A 327 20.07 18.69 3.08
CA ASP A 327 20.30 20.03 3.63
C ASP A 327 21.81 20.34 3.76
N ALA A 328 22.16 21.51 4.27
CA ALA A 328 23.55 21.94 4.39
C ALA A 328 24.37 21.01 5.30
N ASP A 329 23.84 20.65 6.47
CA ASP A 329 24.51 19.79 7.44
C ASP A 329 24.71 18.36 6.90
N GLU A 330 23.69 17.84 6.22
CA GLU A 330 23.74 16.54 5.54
C GLU A 330 24.74 16.54 4.39
N SER A 331 24.80 17.63 3.62
CA SER A 331 25.76 17.79 2.53
C SER A 331 27.19 17.82 3.05
N ASP A 332 27.45 18.51 4.17
CA ASP A 332 28.77 18.55 4.80
C ASP A 332 29.16 17.21 5.44
N LEU A 333 28.19 16.46 5.97
CA LEU A 333 28.40 15.08 6.38
C LEU A 333 28.84 14.20 5.21
N LEU A 334 28.18 14.31 4.04
CA LEU A 334 28.55 13.57 2.85
C LEU A 334 29.97 13.89 2.38
N ARG A 335 30.38 15.17 2.40
CA ARG A 335 31.75 15.58 2.05
C ARG A 335 32.81 14.99 2.99
N ARG A 336 32.56 14.98 4.30
CA ARG A 336 33.47 14.31 5.25
C ARG A 336 33.55 12.80 5.02
N CYS A 337 32.42 12.18 4.70
CA CYS A 337 32.38 10.74 4.40
C CYS A 337 33.20 10.37 3.15
N LEU A 338 33.36 11.28 2.19
CA LEU A 338 34.23 11.07 1.02
C LEU A 338 35.70 10.92 1.44
N GLU A 339 36.18 11.75 2.36
CA GLU A 339 37.56 11.70 2.87
C GLU A 339 37.83 10.38 3.62
N GLU A 340 36.83 9.88 4.34
CA GLU A 340 36.89 8.61 5.09
C GLU A 340 36.76 7.35 4.21
N LYS A 341 36.39 7.49 2.92
CA LYS A 341 36.12 6.38 1.99
C LYS A 341 35.14 5.35 2.55
N VAL A 342 34.08 5.82 3.22
CA VAL A 342 33.05 4.95 3.80
C VAL A 342 32.04 4.47 2.75
N THR A 343 31.31 3.42 3.09
CA THR A 343 30.25 2.87 2.24
C THR A 343 28.97 3.71 2.32
N LEU A 344 28.13 3.65 1.29
CA LEU A 344 26.80 4.27 1.33
C LEU A 344 25.92 3.69 2.44
N GLN A 345 26.13 2.44 2.85
CA GLN A 345 25.44 1.87 4.01
C GLN A 345 25.86 2.55 5.32
N ASP A 346 27.16 2.79 5.53
CA ASP A 346 27.64 3.52 6.71
C ASP A 346 27.09 4.95 6.75
N ILE A 347 27.06 5.61 5.59
CA ILE A 347 26.46 6.95 5.44
C ILE A 347 24.96 6.91 5.75
N ALA A 348 24.24 5.90 5.27
CA ALA A 348 22.81 5.73 5.55
C ALA A 348 22.54 5.62 7.06
N GLU A 349 23.39 4.90 7.79
CA GLU A 349 23.30 4.81 9.25
C GLU A 349 23.57 6.17 9.91
N ARG A 350 24.63 6.88 9.50
CA ARG A 350 24.99 8.21 10.05
C ARG A 350 23.89 9.23 9.80
N LEU A 351 23.36 9.32 8.57
CA LEU A 351 22.25 10.21 8.23
C LEU A 351 20.96 9.83 8.95
N THR A 352 20.68 8.53 9.09
CA THR A 352 19.54 8.05 9.88
C THR A 352 19.64 8.50 11.34
N LYS A 353 20.83 8.39 11.96
CA LYS A 353 21.08 8.89 13.31
C LYS A 353 20.96 10.41 13.38
N HIS A 354 21.55 11.14 12.43
CA HIS A 354 21.48 12.60 12.34
C HIS A 354 20.03 13.11 12.31
N ARG A 355 19.20 12.56 11.42
CA ARG A 355 17.76 12.90 11.31
C ARG A 355 16.96 12.54 12.56
N LYS A 356 17.33 11.49 13.28
CA LYS A 356 16.68 11.13 14.56
C LYS A 356 17.03 12.13 15.67
N ILE A 357 18.30 12.48 15.80
CA ILE A 357 18.79 13.41 16.85
C ILE A 357 18.20 14.81 16.68
N THR A 358 18.23 15.35 15.45
CA THR A 358 17.68 16.68 15.14
C THR A 358 16.17 16.79 15.38
N ARG A 359 15.43 15.67 15.32
CA ARG A 359 13.96 15.66 15.44
C ARG A 359 13.42 15.33 16.82
N SER A 360 14.17 14.66 17.68
CA SER A 360 13.71 14.28 19.02
C SER A 360 14.89 14.23 20.01
N PRO A 361 15.38 15.41 20.45
CA PRO A 361 16.47 15.47 21.41
C PRO A 361 16.08 14.78 22.72
N GLY A 362 16.83 13.75 23.15
CA GLY A 362 16.65 13.10 24.45
C GLY A 362 15.80 11.81 24.49
N VAL A 363 15.30 11.31 23.35
CA VAL A 363 14.62 10.01 23.31
C VAL A 363 15.63 8.89 23.02
N ASN A 364 15.69 7.89 23.90
CA ASN A 364 16.52 6.71 23.70
C ASN A 364 15.89 5.85 22.59
N THR A 365 16.49 5.81 21.39
CA THR A 365 15.84 5.24 20.20
C THR A 365 16.16 3.75 20.01
N SER A 366 15.25 2.85 20.41
CA SER A 366 15.20 1.50 19.85
C SER A 366 14.38 1.53 18.56
N GLY A 367 15.02 1.50 17.40
CA GLY A 367 14.34 1.46 16.10
C GLY A 367 15.26 0.93 15.01
N SER A 368 14.72 0.67 13.81
CA SER A 368 15.52 0.15 12.68
C SER A 368 16.80 0.98 12.46
N ARG A 369 17.88 0.26 12.14
CA ARG A 369 19.22 0.82 11.90
C ARG A 369 19.21 1.84 10.77
N PHE A 370 18.33 1.64 9.78
CA PHE A 370 18.25 2.46 8.59
C PHE A 370 16.84 3.05 8.38
N ASN A 371 16.76 4.34 8.04
CA ASN A 371 15.54 4.92 7.51
C ASN A 371 15.44 4.63 6.00
N GLY A 372 14.37 3.97 5.57
CA GLY A 372 14.20 3.59 4.17
C GLY A 372 14.21 4.76 3.17
N LEU A 373 13.74 5.94 3.58
CA LEU A 373 13.81 7.14 2.73
C LEU A 373 15.26 7.63 2.57
N VAL A 374 16.05 7.62 3.64
CA VAL A 374 17.48 7.96 3.58
C VAL A 374 18.21 7.02 2.63
N VAL A 375 17.95 5.72 2.75
CA VAL A 375 18.52 4.68 1.86
C VAL A 375 18.16 4.93 0.40
N ARG A 376 16.89 5.20 0.09
CA ARG A 376 16.45 5.51 -1.29
C ARG A 376 17.01 6.83 -1.83
N ASN A 377 17.25 7.81 -0.95
CA ASN A 377 17.89 9.08 -1.32
C ASN A 377 19.38 8.87 -1.68
N LEU A 378 20.09 8.02 -0.93
CA LEU A 378 21.49 7.68 -1.16
C LEU A 378 21.73 6.73 -2.35
N ARG A 379 20.73 5.95 -2.76
CA ARG A 379 20.88 5.07 -3.93
C ARG A 379 21.01 5.89 -5.22
N PRO A 380 22.00 5.66 -6.09
CA PRO A 380 22.09 6.31 -7.41
C PRO A 380 20.78 6.17 -8.20
N SER A 381 20.41 7.16 -9.01
CA SER A 381 19.17 7.09 -9.81
C SER A 381 19.25 6.03 -10.92
N SER A 382 20.46 5.65 -11.32
CA SER A 382 20.75 4.53 -12.21
C SER A 382 20.49 3.16 -11.57
N ASN A 383 20.32 3.09 -10.25
CA ASN A 383 20.31 1.82 -9.52
C ASN A 383 18.94 1.54 -8.88
N GLY A 384 18.35 0.39 -9.18
CA GLY A 384 17.19 -0.15 -8.47
C GLY A 384 17.59 -1.26 -7.50
N LEU A 385 16.76 -1.51 -6.49
CA LEU A 385 16.88 -2.68 -5.62
C LEU A 385 15.59 -3.50 -5.67
N LEU A 386 15.71 -4.77 -6.03
CA LEU A 386 14.65 -5.77 -5.93
C LEU A 386 14.95 -6.71 -4.78
N LEU A 387 14.05 -6.77 -3.79
CA LEU A 387 14.08 -7.75 -2.71
C LEU A 387 13.04 -8.84 -3.00
N ILE A 388 13.45 -10.09 -2.93
CA ILE A 388 12.61 -11.26 -3.09
C ILE A 388 12.54 -11.98 -1.74
N TYR A 389 11.32 -12.16 -1.24
CA TYR A 389 11.04 -12.82 0.03
C TYR A 389 10.24 -14.10 -0.23
N PRO A 390 10.79 -15.28 0.08
CA PRO A 390 9.98 -16.48 0.31
C PRO A 390 9.19 -16.27 1.61
N ILE A 391 7.87 -16.13 1.54
CA ILE A 391 7.01 -15.76 2.67
C ILE A 391 6.13 -16.93 3.07
N VAL A 392 5.98 -17.13 4.38
CA VAL A 392 4.96 -18.00 4.96
C VAL A 392 4.12 -17.23 5.99
N PRO A 393 2.83 -17.53 6.12
CA PRO A 393 1.99 -16.95 7.16
C PRO A 393 2.50 -17.31 8.56
N LYS A 394 2.73 -16.29 9.39
CA LYS A 394 3.09 -16.44 10.80
C LYS A 394 1.85 -16.82 11.61
N GLU A 395 2.03 -17.61 12.68
CA GLU A 395 0.97 -17.99 13.64
C GLU A 395 -0.17 -18.82 13.02
N ARG A 396 0.05 -19.37 11.81
CA ARG A 396 -0.88 -20.25 11.11
C ARG A 396 -0.16 -21.54 10.72
N GLU A 397 -0.87 -22.66 10.73
CA GLU A 397 -0.35 -23.92 10.19
C GLU A 397 -0.26 -23.82 8.67
N TRP A 398 0.82 -23.24 8.15
CA TRP A 398 1.12 -23.33 6.73
C TRP A 398 1.68 -24.73 6.45
N PRO A 399 1.00 -25.55 5.63
CA PRO A 399 1.42 -26.93 5.43
C PRO A 399 2.87 -27.00 4.96
N LEU A 400 3.68 -27.86 5.58
CA LEU A 400 5.12 -28.03 5.25
C LEU A 400 5.36 -28.42 3.78
N ASN A 401 4.36 -28.99 3.11
CA ASN A 401 4.40 -29.38 1.71
C ASN A 401 3.94 -28.26 0.75
N ARG A 402 3.47 -27.11 1.25
CA ARG A 402 3.11 -25.98 0.41
C ARG A 402 4.30 -25.07 0.18
N GLU A 403 4.45 -24.67 -1.07
CA GLU A 403 5.47 -23.72 -1.47
C GLU A 403 5.23 -22.36 -0.79
N PRO A 404 6.31 -21.60 -0.48
CA PRO A 404 6.18 -20.27 0.06
C PRO A 404 5.63 -19.29 -0.99
N PHE A 405 4.99 -18.22 -0.53
CA PHE A 405 4.64 -17.11 -1.41
C PHE A 405 5.89 -16.34 -1.80
N MET A 406 6.08 -16.06 -3.09
CA MET A 406 7.22 -15.25 -3.53
C MET A 406 6.88 -13.76 -3.50
N GLY A 407 7.16 -13.09 -2.39
CA GLY A 407 6.98 -11.65 -2.24
C GLY A 407 8.06 -10.83 -2.96
N LEU A 408 7.65 -9.80 -3.69
CA LEU A 408 8.54 -8.87 -4.37
C LEU A 408 8.44 -7.47 -3.74
N ALA A 409 9.58 -6.85 -3.45
CA ALA A 409 9.67 -5.48 -2.97
C ALA A 409 10.70 -4.68 -3.77
N PHE A 410 10.24 -3.63 -4.45
CA PHE A 410 11.03 -2.74 -5.29
C PHE A 410 11.32 -1.46 -4.52
N SER A 411 12.60 -1.20 -4.24
CA SER A 411 13.08 0.02 -3.58
C SER A 411 13.68 0.95 -4.63
N PHE A 412 12.85 1.87 -5.13
CA PHE A 412 13.24 2.81 -6.17
C PHE A 412 14.05 3.98 -5.59
N PRO A 413 15.14 4.41 -6.23
CA PRO A 413 15.91 5.58 -5.82
C PRO A 413 15.09 6.86 -5.99
N SER A 414 15.39 7.87 -5.19
CA SER A 414 14.83 9.21 -5.38
C SER A 414 15.44 9.86 -6.62
N SER A 415 14.58 10.43 -7.47
CA SER A 415 14.95 11.10 -8.71
C SER A 415 13.92 12.19 -9.05
N HIS A 416 14.38 13.43 -9.12
CA HIS A 416 13.55 14.59 -9.49
C HIS A 416 13.33 14.69 -11.00
N THR A 417 14.12 14.00 -11.81
CA THR A 417 14.01 13.94 -13.28
C THR A 417 13.24 12.71 -13.77
N ALA A 418 12.66 11.94 -12.84
CA ALA A 418 11.95 10.71 -13.15
C ALA A 418 10.72 10.99 -14.01
N MET A 419 10.59 10.25 -15.12
CA MET A 419 9.42 10.36 -15.98
C MET A 419 8.24 9.62 -15.37
N ALA A 420 7.22 10.37 -14.96
CA ALA A 420 5.97 9.74 -14.58
C ALA A 420 5.35 9.01 -15.78
N VAL A 421 4.74 7.87 -15.51
CA VAL A 421 3.89 7.14 -16.44
C VAL A 421 2.52 7.79 -16.42
N GLU A 422 2.06 8.16 -17.60
CA GLU A 422 0.68 8.58 -17.77
C GLU A 422 -0.19 7.34 -17.80
N TYR A 423 -1.09 7.20 -16.83
CA TYR A 423 -2.07 6.12 -16.81
C TYR A 423 -3.47 6.74 -16.88
N ARG A 424 -4.29 6.17 -17.75
CA ARG A 424 -5.71 6.44 -17.76
C ARG A 424 -6.33 5.55 -16.70
N VAL A 425 -6.93 6.15 -15.68
CA VAL A 425 -7.84 5.42 -14.78
C VAL A 425 -8.89 4.78 -15.68
N ASN A 426 -9.01 3.45 -15.59
CA ASN A 426 -9.73 2.70 -16.58
C ASN A 426 -11.21 3.09 -16.58
N ARG A 427 -11.79 3.25 -17.78
CA ARG A 427 -13.23 3.39 -18.03
C ARG A 427 -13.96 2.05 -17.84
N VAL A 428 -13.58 1.27 -16.83
CA VAL A 428 -14.18 -0.04 -16.55
C VAL A 428 -15.46 0.19 -15.77
N TRP A 429 -16.46 0.67 -16.50
CA TRP A 429 -17.90 0.66 -16.22
C TRP A 429 -18.72 1.03 -17.48
N GLN A 430 -18.08 1.43 -18.60
CA GLN A 430 -18.81 1.91 -19.78
C GLN A 430 -19.65 0.85 -20.50
N ASP A 431 -19.45 -0.45 -20.27
CA ASP A 431 -20.23 -1.52 -20.94
C ASP A 431 -21.06 -2.40 -19.99
N ALA A 432 -21.18 -2.05 -18.70
CA ALA A 432 -22.01 -2.83 -17.75
C ALA A 432 -23.40 -2.23 -17.49
N PHE A 433 -23.78 -1.17 -18.20
CA PHE A 433 -25.12 -0.56 -18.15
C PHE A 433 -25.58 -0.06 -19.53
N GLN A 434 -25.30 -0.82 -20.59
CA GLN A 434 -26.18 -0.83 -21.75
C GLN A 434 -27.31 -1.81 -21.45
N ASP A 435 -28.39 -1.25 -20.91
CA ASP A 435 -29.77 -1.72 -20.89
C ASP A 435 -30.40 -1.48 -19.50
N SER A 436 -30.99 -0.31 -19.34
CA SER A 436 -32.42 -0.26 -19.06
C SER A 436 -32.93 1.10 -19.51
N ASP A 437 -33.76 1.03 -20.56
CA ASP A 437 -34.61 2.09 -21.05
C ASP A 437 -35.28 2.85 -19.91
N TYR A 438 -35.10 4.16 -19.89
CA TYR A 438 -36.22 5.06 -19.63
C TYR A 438 -36.13 6.21 -20.62
N ALA A 439 -36.89 6.03 -21.69
CA ALA A 439 -37.28 7.09 -22.59
C ALA A 439 -38.12 8.14 -21.84
N ASN A 440 -37.87 9.39 -22.24
CA ASN A 440 -38.77 10.54 -22.28
C ASN A 440 -39.15 11.26 -20.97
N ASP A 441 -38.60 12.47 -20.90
CA ASP A 441 -39.34 13.69 -20.57
C ASP A 441 -40.68 13.73 -21.33
N ASP A 442 -41.79 13.97 -20.63
CA ASP A 442 -42.74 15.07 -20.90
C ASP A 442 -43.93 15.00 -19.91
N GLU A 443 -44.23 16.18 -19.34
CA GLU A 443 -45.35 16.62 -18.46
C GLU A 443 -45.37 16.25 -16.96
#